data_AF-A0A257AQY4-F1
#
_entry.id   AF-A0A257AQY4-F1
#
_cell.length_a   1.000
_cell.length_b   1.000
_cell.length_c   1.000
_cell.angle_alpha   90.00
_cell.angle_beta   90.00
_cell.angle_gamma   90.00
#
_symmetry.space_group_name_H-M   'P 1'
#
loop_
_entity.id
_entity.type
_entity.pdbx_description
1 polymer ?
#
loop_
_entity_poly.entity_id
_entity_poly.type
_entity_poly.pdbx_seq_one_letter_code
_entity_poly.pdbx_strand_id
1 'polypeptide(L)'
;MKAEKRKKAEEEEKQTQEGDQAREQARERQAVWESLPKGEVYYAPTDPDEFFNGIKYDISPRQFGLRVRKHDMFCELGGPRHRYSSFFFIEVVADAGEQNADGNGQKIKIEDGRVEVVGPEINEIEGQSLPFGFWVRYSGKELTEDYLDLLTRWTYFALEEGEGWMLLNTRDTIWLRLHKKYAAKHDFKHLGQAMLNLCKIQFPLVEKAEVKILVATEELGGAKLTREIVERVCKPYWERVDESARKFSDEDADTFYGCTICQTFAPSHVCVVAPDRPPYCGIITWIGAKVMCDLDPYGYIFEMPLGECVDRWGGEYTGVNEKIYEKSNRTYKRVVMYSAVTYPQTNCGCFEAAIFYIPAVDGLGLVDRRYSGETPLGMTFSRLAGLISGGQQNHGYCGISFRSPSSRKFVRADGGWRRVVWMPKEYKQSLTEFIPAELQEKIATEEDCVEPSELKAFLKRVGHPVVTLWKKKGGEGGEDGEELEPEPLQVPTPNSDWDAEAERAAREKGRRLQSWLQS
;
A
#
# COMPACT_ATOMS: atom_id res chain seq x y z
N MET A 1 -31.81 -28.56 -11.64
CA MET A 1 -32.20 -29.40 -10.47
C MET A 1 -31.07 -30.17 -9.77
N LYS A 2 -30.50 -31.29 -10.26
CA LYS A 2 -29.40 -32.01 -9.52
C LYS A 2 -28.08 -31.23 -9.45
N ALA A 3 -27.66 -30.60 -10.55
CA ALA A 3 -26.44 -29.76 -10.59
C ALA A 3 -26.57 -28.47 -9.76
N GLU A 4 -27.80 -27.97 -9.63
CA GLU A 4 -28.15 -26.74 -8.93
C GLU A 4 -28.24 -26.96 -7.41
N LYS A 5 -28.77 -28.12 -6.99
CA LYS A 5 -28.69 -28.58 -5.59
C LYS A 5 -27.26 -28.86 -5.16
N ARG A 6 -26.41 -29.38 -6.06
CA ARG A 6 -25.01 -29.64 -5.78
C ARG A 6 -24.20 -28.34 -5.63
N LYS A 7 -24.38 -27.37 -6.53
CA LYS A 7 -23.80 -26.02 -6.37
C LYS A 7 -24.19 -25.35 -5.07
N LYS A 8 -25.48 -25.41 -4.71
CA LYS A 8 -25.97 -24.82 -3.46
C LYS A 8 -25.37 -25.49 -2.22
N ALA A 9 -25.23 -26.82 -2.22
CA ALA A 9 -24.58 -27.54 -1.13
C ALA A 9 -23.07 -27.23 -1.05
N GLU A 10 -22.39 -27.10 -2.19
CA GLU A 10 -20.97 -26.70 -2.27
C GLU A 10 -20.77 -25.25 -1.78
N GLU A 11 -21.71 -24.34 -2.08
CA GLU A 11 -21.72 -22.95 -1.56
C GLU A 11 -21.99 -22.89 -0.05
N GLU A 12 -22.95 -23.67 0.46
CA GLU A 12 -23.26 -23.77 1.89
C GLU A 12 -22.09 -24.38 2.69
N GLU A 13 -21.44 -25.41 2.16
CA GLU A 13 -20.25 -26.04 2.77
C GLU A 13 -19.06 -25.07 2.80
N LYS A 14 -18.83 -24.32 1.71
CA LYS A 14 -17.79 -23.29 1.65
C LYS A 14 -18.04 -22.14 2.63
N GLN A 15 -19.28 -21.66 2.73
CA GLN A 15 -19.65 -20.63 3.72
C GLN A 15 -19.46 -21.12 5.16
N THR A 16 -19.73 -22.40 5.41
CA THR A 16 -19.51 -23.01 6.74
C THR A 16 -18.01 -23.07 7.08
N GLN A 17 -17.17 -23.52 6.14
CA GLN A 17 -15.71 -23.57 6.30
C GLN A 17 -15.09 -22.18 6.49
N GLU A 18 -15.51 -21.18 5.70
CA GLU A 18 -15.08 -19.79 5.85
C GLU A 18 -15.49 -19.22 7.23
N GLY A 19 -16.69 -19.58 7.71
CA GLY A 19 -17.17 -19.21 9.04
C GLY A 19 -16.36 -19.84 10.18
N ASP A 20 -15.99 -21.11 10.07
CA ASP A 20 -15.19 -21.82 11.06
C ASP A 20 -13.75 -21.28 11.13
N GLN A 21 -13.12 -21.04 9.97
CA GLN A 21 -11.78 -20.44 9.90
C GLN A 21 -11.76 -19.02 10.50
N ALA A 22 -12.78 -18.20 10.23
CA ALA A 22 -12.88 -16.86 10.81
C ALA A 22 -13.02 -16.88 12.34
N ARG A 23 -13.72 -17.88 12.88
CA ARG A 23 -13.87 -18.09 14.34
C ARG A 23 -12.57 -18.55 14.98
N GLU A 24 -11.86 -19.49 14.36
CA GLU A 24 -10.55 -19.94 14.82
C GLU A 24 -9.55 -18.79 14.85
N GLN A 25 -9.51 -17.99 13.77
CA GLN A 25 -8.68 -16.78 13.73
C GLN A 25 -9.07 -15.79 14.84
N ALA A 26 -10.36 -15.55 15.10
CA ALA A 26 -10.78 -14.65 16.18
C ALA A 26 -10.32 -15.14 17.57
N ARG A 27 -10.37 -16.45 17.82
CA ARG A 27 -9.88 -17.05 19.07
C ARG A 27 -8.37 -16.91 19.21
N GLU A 28 -7.61 -17.16 18.14
CA GLU A 28 -6.15 -16.98 18.12
C GLU A 28 -5.79 -15.52 18.39
N ARG A 29 -6.48 -14.56 17.75
CA ARG A 29 -6.30 -13.13 18.00
C ARG A 29 -6.55 -12.77 19.47
N GLN A 30 -7.62 -13.29 20.07
CA GLN A 30 -7.89 -13.05 21.49
C GLN A 30 -6.82 -13.67 22.40
N ALA A 31 -6.39 -14.91 22.13
CA ALA A 31 -5.37 -15.59 22.90
C ALA A 31 -4.03 -14.82 22.84
N VAL A 32 -3.61 -14.37 21.66
CA VAL A 32 -2.39 -13.59 21.51
C VAL A 32 -2.53 -12.24 22.22
N TRP A 33 -3.65 -11.52 22.06
CA TRP A 33 -3.91 -10.26 22.76
C TRP A 33 -3.76 -10.38 24.28
N GLU A 34 -4.33 -11.42 24.88
CA GLU A 34 -4.28 -11.66 26.33
C GLU A 34 -2.90 -12.12 26.81
N SER A 35 -2.16 -12.83 25.95
CA SER A 35 -0.81 -13.32 26.25
C SER A 35 0.26 -12.23 26.28
N LEU A 36 -0.01 -11.07 25.67
CA LEU A 36 0.95 -9.96 25.68
C LEU A 36 1.27 -9.52 27.11
N PRO A 37 2.54 -9.14 27.39
CA PRO A 37 2.92 -8.62 28.69
C PRO A 37 2.03 -7.45 29.10
N LYS A 38 1.70 -7.37 30.40
CA LYS A 38 0.87 -6.28 30.92
C LYS A 38 1.62 -4.96 30.85
N GLY A 39 0.98 -3.95 30.30
CA GLY A 39 1.49 -2.60 30.16
C GLY A 39 0.94 -1.62 31.20
N GLU A 40 1.37 -0.37 31.11
CA GLU A 40 0.71 0.74 31.79
C GLU A 40 -0.64 1.00 31.13
N VAL A 41 -1.69 1.20 31.93
CA VAL A 41 -3.06 1.39 31.45
C VAL A 41 -3.51 2.81 31.71
N TYR A 42 -4.04 3.44 30.67
CA TYR A 42 -4.71 4.72 30.69
C TYR A 42 -6.11 4.57 30.09
N TYR A 43 -7.10 5.27 30.66
CA TYR A 43 -8.45 5.34 30.09
C TYR A 43 -8.64 6.70 29.46
N ALA A 44 -8.66 6.73 28.13
CA ALA A 44 -8.98 7.89 27.32
C ALA A 44 -10.42 8.36 27.61
N PRO A 45 -10.67 9.68 27.60
CA PRO A 45 -12.02 10.22 27.71
C PRO A 45 -12.93 9.67 26.61
N THR A 46 -14.12 9.22 26.98
CA THR A 46 -15.13 8.67 26.07
C THR A 46 -16.25 9.66 25.75
N ASP A 47 -16.28 10.80 26.44
CA ASP A 47 -17.13 11.94 26.12
C ASP A 47 -16.48 12.76 24.97
N PRO A 48 -17.18 12.98 23.84
CA PRO A 48 -16.67 13.80 22.73
C PRO A 48 -16.15 15.18 23.13
N ASP A 49 -16.75 15.83 24.14
CA ASP A 49 -16.32 17.16 24.60
C ASP A 49 -14.97 17.13 25.33
N GLU A 50 -14.53 15.94 25.76
CA GLU A 50 -13.29 15.71 26.49
C GLU A 50 -12.23 14.96 25.67
N PHE A 51 -12.51 14.59 24.42
CA PHE A 51 -11.67 13.70 23.61
C PHE A 51 -10.20 14.10 23.49
N PHE A 52 -9.89 15.41 23.56
CA PHE A 52 -8.52 15.91 23.43
C PHE A 52 -7.93 16.44 24.75
N ASN A 53 -8.62 16.23 25.87
CA ASN A 53 -8.09 16.60 27.19
C ASN A 53 -6.75 15.91 27.44
N GLY A 54 -5.75 16.70 27.84
CA GLY A 54 -4.40 16.22 28.14
C GLY A 54 -3.44 16.18 26.94
N ILE A 55 -3.96 16.19 25.70
CA ILE A 55 -3.13 16.19 24.49
C ILE A 55 -2.47 17.56 24.31
N LYS A 56 -1.13 17.60 24.29
CA LYS A 56 -0.33 18.84 24.25
C LYS A 56 0.24 19.17 22.88
N TYR A 57 0.23 18.22 21.95
CA TYR A 57 0.70 18.39 20.59
C TYR A 57 -0.45 18.78 19.67
N ASP A 58 -0.12 19.48 18.60
CA ASP A 58 -1.10 19.85 17.58
C ASP A 58 -1.49 18.64 16.71
N ILE A 59 -2.77 18.50 16.41
CA ILE A 59 -3.30 17.52 15.46
C ILE A 59 -4.01 18.32 14.38
N SER A 60 -3.40 18.45 13.20
CA SER A 60 -4.02 19.15 12.08
C SER A 60 -3.42 18.80 10.73
N PRO A 61 -4.16 19.04 9.62
CA PRO A 61 -3.68 18.77 8.25
C PRO A 61 -2.36 19.44 7.87
N ARG A 62 -1.90 20.47 8.62
CA ARG A 62 -0.61 21.15 8.35
C ARG A 62 0.61 20.30 8.71
N GLN A 63 0.44 19.26 9.52
CA GLN A 63 1.53 18.36 9.93
C GLN A 63 1.77 17.24 8.91
N PHE A 64 0.83 17.06 7.97
CA PHE A 64 0.85 15.99 7.00
C PHE A 64 2.12 16.01 6.14
N GLY A 65 2.69 14.84 5.89
CA GLY A 65 3.84 14.68 5.00
C GLY A 65 5.18 15.08 5.60
N LEU A 66 5.27 15.35 6.91
CA LEU A 66 6.52 15.62 7.59
C LEU A 66 7.56 14.50 7.36
N ARG A 67 8.79 14.89 7.03
CA ARG A 67 9.94 13.99 6.87
C ARG A 67 10.99 14.29 7.94
N VAL A 68 11.19 13.34 8.86
CA VAL A 68 12.17 13.47 9.94
C VAL A 68 13.48 12.80 9.54
N ARG A 69 14.54 13.61 9.40
CA ARG A 69 15.89 13.13 9.09
C ARG A 69 16.53 12.52 10.35
N LYS A 70 17.54 11.66 10.15
CA LYS A 70 18.22 10.94 11.24
C LYS A 70 18.80 11.87 12.32
N HIS A 71 19.30 13.05 11.95
CA HIS A 71 19.87 14.00 12.92
C HIS A 71 18.81 14.83 13.70
N ASP A 72 17.56 14.78 13.26
CA ASP A 72 16.43 15.49 13.88
C ASP A 72 15.50 14.56 14.66
N MET A 73 15.68 13.24 14.52
CA MET A 73 14.85 12.26 15.21
C MET A 73 15.16 12.24 16.71
N PHE A 74 14.10 12.16 17.51
CA PHE A 74 14.13 11.83 18.92
C PHE A 74 14.19 10.32 19.09
N CYS A 75 13.26 9.59 18.48
CA CYS A 75 13.20 8.13 18.46
C CYS A 75 12.75 7.64 17.07
N GLU A 76 12.97 6.36 16.81
CA GLU A 76 12.56 5.66 15.59
C GLU A 76 11.83 4.36 15.96
N LEU A 77 10.70 4.07 15.31
CA LEU A 77 9.94 2.83 15.53
C LEU A 77 9.74 2.10 14.20
N GLY A 78 10.02 0.80 14.17
CA GLY A 78 9.93 -0.02 12.96
C GLY A 78 10.92 0.40 11.87
N GLY A 79 12.02 1.07 12.22
CA GLY A 79 12.97 1.57 11.22
C GLY A 79 13.78 0.47 10.49
N PRO A 80 14.62 0.86 9.51
CA PRO A 80 15.46 -0.06 8.74
C PRO A 80 16.37 -0.93 9.61
N ARG A 81 16.80 -0.43 10.79
CA ARG A 81 17.63 -1.17 11.77
C ARG A 81 17.00 -2.50 12.18
N HIS A 82 15.67 -2.55 12.22
CA HIS A 82 14.90 -3.73 12.63
C HIS A 82 14.25 -4.44 11.44
N ARG A 83 14.73 -4.19 10.21
CA ARG A 83 14.11 -4.68 8.96
C ARG A 83 12.62 -4.36 8.88
N TYR A 84 12.23 -3.16 9.30
CA TYR A 84 10.85 -2.71 9.29
C TYR A 84 9.87 -3.48 10.18
N SER A 85 10.40 -4.27 11.12
CA SER A 85 9.62 -5.12 12.02
C SER A 85 8.67 -4.26 12.87
N SER A 86 7.41 -4.25 12.45
CA SER A 86 6.35 -3.45 13.04
C SER A 86 5.00 -4.06 12.73
N PHE A 87 3.92 -3.55 13.33
CA PHE A 87 2.57 -3.74 12.78
C PHE A 87 1.65 -2.58 13.17
N PHE A 88 0.75 -2.23 12.26
CA PHE A 88 -0.44 -1.44 12.56
C PHE A 88 -1.65 -2.31 12.24
N PHE A 89 -2.20 -2.94 13.26
CA PHE A 89 -3.26 -3.92 13.14
C PHE A 89 -4.56 -3.34 13.73
N ILE A 90 -5.60 -3.34 12.90
CA ILE A 90 -6.94 -2.92 13.28
C ILE A 90 -7.87 -4.09 13.03
N GLU A 91 -8.70 -4.40 14.03
CA GLU A 91 -9.76 -5.40 13.90
C GLU A 91 -11.11 -4.86 14.37
N VAL A 92 -12.16 -5.40 13.77
CA VAL A 92 -13.52 -5.27 14.25
C VAL A 92 -13.84 -6.45 15.15
N VAL A 93 -14.20 -6.16 16.39
CA VAL A 93 -14.64 -7.16 17.38
C VAL A 93 -16.16 -7.08 17.47
N ALA A 94 -16.83 -8.14 17.05
CA ALA A 94 -18.28 -8.21 17.04
C ALA A 94 -18.86 -7.97 18.44
N ASP A 95 -19.87 -7.10 18.57
CA ASP A 95 -20.50 -6.80 19.87
C ASP A 95 -21.42 -7.96 20.34
N ALA A 96 -21.88 -8.81 19.41
CA ALA A 96 -22.73 -9.97 19.69
C ALA A 96 -22.42 -11.18 18.78
N GLY A 97 -22.78 -12.39 19.23
CA GLY A 97 -22.67 -13.65 18.46
C GLY A 97 -21.53 -14.57 18.89
N GLU A 98 -21.43 -15.76 18.28
CA GLU A 98 -20.39 -16.77 18.58
C GLU A 98 -18.97 -16.33 18.20
N GLN A 99 -18.84 -15.32 17.33
CA GLN A 99 -17.58 -14.66 17.00
C GLN A 99 -17.09 -13.74 18.13
N ASN A 100 -17.97 -13.39 19.08
CA ASN A 100 -17.66 -12.63 20.27
C ASN A 100 -17.43 -13.57 21.47
N ALA A 101 -16.61 -14.61 21.29
CA ALA A 101 -16.24 -15.53 22.36
C ALA A 101 -14.77 -15.95 22.23
N ASP A 102 -14.06 -15.99 23.35
CA ASP A 102 -12.69 -16.49 23.44
C ASP A 102 -12.61 -18.01 23.21
N GLY A 103 -11.40 -18.58 23.27
CA GLY A 103 -11.18 -20.02 23.15
C GLY A 103 -11.91 -20.88 24.18
N ASN A 104 -12.44 -20.28 25.25
CA ASN A 104 -13.14 -20.92 26.36
C ASN A 104 -14.66 -20.63 26.36
N GLY A 105 -15.18 -19.91 25.36
CA GLY A 105 -16.60 -19.56 25.25
C GLY A 105 -17.02 -18.33 26.07
N GLN A 106 -16.07 -17.58 26.64
CA GLN A 106 -16.34 -16.33 27.36
C GLN A 106 -16.39 -15.14 26.41
N LYS A 107 -17.37 -14.25 26.59
CA LYS A 107 -17.53 -13.07 25.71
C LYS A 107 -16.30 -12.16 25.74
N ILE A 108 -15.82 -11.77 24.57
CA ILE A 108 -14.75 -10.79 24.44
C ILE A 108 -15.33 -9.42 24.80
N LYS A 109 -14.81 -8.81 25.86
CA LYS A 109 -15.28 -7.50 26.33
C LYS A 109 -14.24 -6.44 25.98
N ILE A 110 -14.60 -5.56 25.05
CA ILE A 110 -13.85 -4.33 24.77
C ILE A 110 -14.09 -3.31 25.88
N GLU A 111 -13.01 -2.79 26.45
CA GLU A 111 -13.05 -1.71 27.44
C GLU A 111 -12.92 -0.36 26.72
N ASP A 112 -14.04 0.34 26.49
CA ASP A 112 -14.02 1.61 25.76
C ASP A 112 -13.07 2.64 26.40
N GLY A 113 -12.22 3.23 25.57
CA GLY A 113 -11.19 4.20 25.96
C GLY A 113 -9.91 3.57 26.51
N ARG A 114 -9.80 2.24 26.63
CA ARG A 114 -8.59 1.61 27.18
C ARG A 114 -7.40 1.77 26.23
N VAL A 115 -6.33 2.39 26.74
CA VAL A 115 -5.01 2.50 26.11
C VAL A 115 -4.01 1.77 27.00
N GLU A 116 -3.37 0.72 26.49
CA GLU A 116 -2.35 -0.05 27.21
C GLU A 116 -1.00 0.05 26.50
N VAL A 117 0.02 0.57 27.20
CA VAL A 117 1.39 0.73 26.68
C VAL A 117 2.27 -0.36 27.26
N VAL A 118 2.69 -1.30 26.41
CA VAL A 118 3.56 -2.43 26.75
C VAL A 118 4.98 -2.10 26.33
N GLY A 119 5.86 -1.84 27.31
CA GLY A 119 7.24 -1.42 27.07
C GLY A 119 7.49 0.02 27.53
N PRO A 120 8.65 0.60 27.17
CA PRO A 120 9.03 1.93 27.63
C PRO A 120 8.19 3.05 26.99
N GLU A 121 8.04 4.15 27.72
CA GLU A 121 7.39 5.39 27.25
C GLU A 121 8.33 6.19 26.31
N ILE A 122 7.78 7.12 25.53
CA ILE A 122 8.49 7.96 24.55
C ILE A 122 9.73 8.60 25.17
N ASN A 123 9.60 9.20 26.36
CA ASN A 123 10.72 9.91 27.02
C ASN A 123 11.88 8.99 27.45
N GLU A 124 11.68 7.67 27.46
CA GLU A 124 12.70 6.67 27.83
C GLU A 124 13.46 6.13 26.61
N ILE A 125 13.00 6.43 25.39
CA ILE A 125 13.53 5.87 24.14
C ILE A 125 14.25 6.90 23.26
N GLU A 126 14.74 8.01 23.85
CA GLU A 126 15.55 8.99 23.13
C GLU A 126 16.80 8.35 22.49
N GLY A 127 17.03 8.66 21.21
CA GLY A 127 18.11 8.11 20.38
C GLY A 127 17.93 6.64 19.99
N GLN A 128 16.90 5.96 20.49
CA GLN A 128 16.67 4.54 20.24
C GLN A 128 15.90 4.31 18.93
N SER A 129 16.07 3.09 18.40
CA SER A 129 15.28 2.55 17.30
C SER A 129 14.76 1.21 17.77
N LEU A 130 13.43 1.00 17.77
CA LEU A 130 12.79 -0.21 18.34
C LEU A 130 11.73 -0.78 17.40
N PRO A 131 11.54 -2.11 17.35
CA PRO A 131 10.34 -2.73 16.82
C PRO A 131 9.12 -2.31 17.65
N PHE A 132 7.94 -2.24 17.03
CA PHE A 132 6.75 -1.79 17.73
C PHE A 132 5.47 -2.38 17.11
N GLY A 133 4.33 -2.19 17.75
CA GLY A 133 3.06 -2.41 17.10
C GLY A 133 1.90 -1.66 17.73
N PHE A 134 0.96 -1.22 16.90
CA PHE A 134 -0.35 -0.75 17.34
C PHE A 134 -1.37 -1.83 17.04
N TRP A 135 -2.06 -2.30 18.07
CA TRP A 135 -3.19 -3.20 17.92
C TRP A 135 -4.44 -2.48 18.41
N VAL A 136 -5.28 -2.05 17.48
CA VAL A 136 -6.51 -1.29 17.75
C VAL A 136 -7.72 -2.19 17.52
N ARG A 137 -8.68 -2.14 18.45
CA ARG A 137 -9.91 -2.91 18.40
C ARG A 137 -11.09 -1.96 18.44
N TYR A 138 -11.97 -2.11 17.46
CA TYR A 138 -13.21 -1.35 17.39
C TYR A 138 -14.40 -2.28 17.51
N SER A 139 -15.45 -1.83 18.19
CA SER A 139 -16.68 -2.58 18.36
C SER A 139 -17.89 -1.66 18.30
N GLY A 140 -18.97 -2.15 17.70
CA GLY A 140 -20.24 -1.47 17.56
C GLY A 140 -21.26 -2.43 16.98
N LYS A 141 -22.55 -2.18 17.21
CA LYS A 141 -23.63 -3.11 16.80
C LYS A 141 -23.74 -3.26 15.29
N GLU A 142 -23.50 -2.17 14.57
CA GLU A 142 -23.57 -2.09 13.11
C GLU A 142 -22.17 -2.09 12.46
N LEU A 143 -21.12 -2.26 13.27
CA LEU A 143 -19.74 -2.23 12.79
C LEU A 143 -19.37 -3.59 12.16
N THR A 144 -19.00 -3.57 10.88
CA THR A 144 -18.53 -4.73 10.12
C THR A 144 -17.11 -4.52 9.60
N GLU A 145 -16.49 -5.60 9.10
CA GLU A 145 -15.16 -5.54 8.49
C GLU A 145 -15.11 -4.74 7.18
N ASP A 146 -16.25 -4.40 6.57
CA ASP A 146 -16.32 -3.54 5.38
C ASP A 146 -15.81 -2.12 5.67
N TYR A 147 -15.79 -1.71 6.94
CA TYR A 147 -15.32 -0.40 7.38
C TYR A 147 -13.81 -0.35 7.69
N LEU A 148 -13.06 -1.46 7.54
CA LEU A 148 -11.65 -1.54 7.96
C LEU A 148 -10.75 -0.46 7.34
N ASP A 149 -10.92 -0.14 6.06
CA ASP A 149 -10.12 0.88 5.39
C ASP A 149 -10.36 2.28 5.98
N LEU A 150 -11.61 2.57 6.31
CA LEU A 150 -12.04 3.80 6.93
C LEU A 150 -11.50 3.91 8.36
N LEU A 151 -11.66 2.84 9.15
CA LEU A 151 -11.11 2.73 10.51
C LEU A 151 -9.59 2.97 10.45
N THR A 152 -8.89 2.31 9.52
CA THR A 152 -7.45 2.47 9.32
C THR A 152 -7.07 3.91 8.99
N ARG A 153 -7.75 4.52 8.02
CA ARG A 153 -7.44 5.89 7.59
C ARG A 153 -7.57 6.89 8.73
N TRP A 154 -8.68 6.86 9.48
CA TRP A 154 -8.90 7.83 10.55
C TRP A 154 -8.01 7.58 11.77
N THR A 155 -7.64 6.33 12.03
CA THR A 155 -6.67 6.02 13.09
C THR A 155 -5.27 6.54 12.73
N TYR A 156 -4.88 6.45 11.45
CA TYR A 156 -3.58 6.94 10.97
C TYR A 156 -3.43 8.46 11.13
N PHE A 157 -4.52 9.22 11.12
CA PHE A 157 -4.47 10.68 11.27
C PHE A 157 -3.91 11.12 12.62
N ALA A 158 -3.99 10.29 13.67
CA ALA A 158 -3.30 10.55 14.94
C ALA A 158 -1.78 10.72 14.77
N LEU A 159 -1.19 10.09 13.75
CA LEU A 159 0.22 10.20 13.38
C LEU A 159 0.45 11.11 12.18
N GLU A 160 -0.33 10.98 11.10
CA GLU A 160 -0.14 11.78 9.89
C GLU A 160 -0.44 13.27 10.12
N GLU A 161 -1.41 13.59 10.99
CA GLU A 161 -1.73 14.96 11.39
C GLU A 161 -1.12 15.35 12.74
N GLY A 162 -0.48 14.42 13.45
CA GLY A 162 0.18 14.66 14.73
C GLY A 162 1.51 15.41 14.57
N GLU A 163 1.65 16.55 15.26
CA GLU A 163 2.86 17.38 15.22
C GLU A 163 4.13 16.55 15.46
N GLY A 164 5.12 16.67 14.56
CA GLY A 164 6.43 16.06 14.77
C GLY A 164 6.55 14.58 14.40
N TRP A 165 5.45 13.89 14.10
CA TRP A 165 5.50 12.50 13.62
C TRP A 165 5.76 12.44 12.11
N MET A 166 6.62 11.50 11.72
CA MET A 166 6.71 10.98 10.35
C MET A 166 6.10 9.59 10.35
N LEU A 167 5.18 9.33 9.42
CA LEU A 167 4.67 7.99 9.12
C LEU A 167 5.03 7.58 7.69
N LEU A 168 5.46 6.33 7.54
CA LEU A 168 5.76 5.69 6.26
C LEU A 168 5.28 4.26 6.24
N ASN A 169 4.93 3.78 5.04
CA ASN A 169 4.44 2.42 4.73
C ASN A 169 3.10 2.08 5.42
N THR A 170 2.71 0.80 5.35
CA THR A 170 1.48 0.27 5.96
C THR A 170 1.70 -1.08 6.61
N ARG A 171 0.69 -1.55 7.36
CA ARG A 171 0.61 -2.91 7.90
C ARG A 171 1.84 -3.28 8.73
N ASP A 172 2.58 -4.32 8.33
CA ASP A 172 3.75 -4.87 9.02
C ASP A 172 5.07 -4.20 8.67
N THR A 173 5.03 -3.07 7.98
CA THR A 173 6.22 -2.34 7.53
C THR A 173 6.22 -0.87 7.92
N ILE A 174 5.31 -0.45 8.80
CA ILE A 174 5.23 0.93 9.27
C ILE A 174 6.56 1.39 9.84
N TRP A 175 6.95 2.58 9.44
CA TRP A 175 8.13 3.25 9.94
C TRP A 175 7.79 4.63 10.47
N LEU A 176 8.03 4.81 11.77
CA LEU A 176 7.80 6.07 12.47
C LEU A 176 9.09 6.73 12.89
N ARG A 177 9.09 8.05 12.88
CA ARG A 177 10.06 8.88 13.61
C ARG A 177 9.35 10.03 14.28
N LEU A 178 9.74 10.33 15.51
CA LEU A 178 9.34 11.53 16.22
C LEU A 178 10.46 12.56 16.14
N HIS A 179 10.15 13.82 15.83
CA HIS A 179 11.14 14.88 15.77
C HIS A 179 11.48 15.44 17.16
N LYS A 180 12.76 15.60 17.49
CA LYS A 180 13.27 16.04 18.81
C LYS A 180 12.68 17.35 19.35
N LYS A 181 12.40 18.31 18.46
CA LYS A 181 11.74 19.58 18.79
C LYS A 181 10.37 19.41 19.48
N TYR A 182 9.63 18.35 19.14
CA TYR A 182 8.25 18.17 19.60
C TYR A 182 8.11 17.07 20.64
N ALA A 183 9.12 16.21 20.81
CA ALA A 183 9.08 15.03 21.67
C ALA A 183 8.54 15.27 23.08
N ALA A 184 8.88 16.40 23.71
CA ALA A 184 8.41 16.75 25.06
C ALA A 184 6.88 16.95 25.18
N LYS A 185 6.16 17.03 24.04
CA LYS A 185 4.69 17.15 24.00
C LYS A 185 3.99 15.80 23.86
N HIS A 186 4.72 14.71 23.59
CA HIS A 186 4.14 13.41 23.29
C HIS A 186 4.39 12.40 24.39
N ASP A 187 3.42 11.50 24.52
CA ASP A 187 3.51 10.21 25.19
C ASP A 187 2.62 9.22 24.43
N PHE A 188 2.80 7.92 24.66
CA PHE A 188 2.05 6.87 23.96
C PHE A 188 0.59 6.82 24.41
N LYS A 189 0.28 7.16 25.67
CA LYS A 189 -1.11 7.16 26.16
C LYS A 189 -1.98 8.17 25.42
N HIS A 190 -1.49 9.40 25.19
CA HIS A 190 -2.24 10.42 24.45
C HIS A 190 -2.20 10.16 22.93
N LEU A 191 -1.17 9.48 22.42
CA LEU A 191 -1.18 8.98 21.04
C LEU A 191 -2.28 7.94 20.84
N GLY A 192 -2.42 6.97 21.76
CA GLY A 192 -3.50 5.99 21.77
C GLY A 192 -4.87 6.66 21.90
N GLN A 193 -5.01 7.64 22.81
CA GLN A 193 -6.22 8.46 22.93
C GLN A 193 -6.59 9.14 21.60
N ALA A 194 -5.63 9.78 20.94
CA ALA A 194 -5.87 10.42 19.64
C ALA A 194 -6.32 9.41 18.57
N MET A 195 -5.71 8.22 18.52
CA MET A 195 -6.10 7.15 17.60
C MET A 195 -7.56 6.71 17.79
N LEU A 196 -7.97 6.46 19.04
CA LEU A 196 -9.33 6.03 19.35
C LEU A 196 -10.33 7.16 19.04
N ASN A 197 -10.04 8.37 19.51
CA ASN A 197 -11.00 9.48 19.50
C ASN A 197 -11.19 10.08 18.11
N LEU A 198 -10.13 10.23 17.31
CA LEU A 198 -10.26 10.69 15.91
C LEU A 198 -11.13 9.72 15.10
N CYS A 199 -10.98 8.41 15.31
CA CYS A 199 -11.81 7.42 14.64
C CYS A 199 -13.28 7.55 15.05
N LYS A 200 -13.57 7.69 16.36
CA LYS A 200 -14.95 7.84 16.87
C LYS A 200 -15.63 9.14 16.38
N ILE A 201 -14.88 10.24 16.23
CA ILE A 201 -15.41 11.49 15.67
C ILE A 201 -15.87 11.28 14.23
N GLN A 202 -15.02 10.64 13.42
CA GLN A 202 -15.25 10.48 11.98
C GLN A 202 -16.24 9.35 11.69
N PHE A 203 -16.39 8.41 12.62
CA PHE A 203 -17.24 7.25 12.43
C PHE A 203 -18.02 6.86 13.71
N PRO A 204 -19.17 7.52 13.95
CA PRO A 204 -19.99 7.29 15.14
C PRO A 204 -20.55 5.87 15.31
N LEU A 205 -20.45 4.98 14.30
CA LEU A 205 -20.78 3.55 14.44
C LEU A 205 -19.79 2.80 15.36
N VAL A 206 -18.63 3.40 15.63
CA VAL A 206 -17.69 2.90 16.64
C VAL A 206 -18.22 3.24 18.04
N GLU A 207 -18.86 2.28 18.70
CA GLU A 207 -19.38 2.46 20.06
C GLU A 207 -18.25 2.33 21.11
N LYS A 208 -17.37 1.33 20.94
CA LYS A 208 -16.27 1.03 21.87
C LYS A 208 -14.96 0.89 21.12
N ALA A 209 -13.88 1.37 21.72
CA ALA A 209 -12.54 1.20 21.16
C ALA A 209 -11.48 1.00 22.25
N GLU A 210 -10.49 0.13 21.99
CA GLU A 210 -9.30 -0.04 22.83
C GLU A 210 -8.05 -0.21 21.97
N VAL A 211 -6.88 0.13 22.52
CA VAL A 211 -5.59 -0.03 21.84
C VAL A 211 -4.51 -0.57 22.77
N LYS A 212 -3.72 -1.52 22.24
CA LYS A 212 -2.41 -1.89 22.80
C LYS A 212 -1.30 -1.33 21.94
N ILE A 213 -0.40 -0.60 22.59
CA ILE A 213 0.82 -0.07 22.00
C ILE A 213 1.98 -0.90 22.52
N LEU A 214 2.57 -1.73 21.66
CA LEU A 214 3.74 -2.54 21.98
C LEU A 214 5.01 -1.81 21.53
N VAL A 215 5.92 -1.55 22.46
CA VAL A 215 7.27 -1.06 22.19
C VAL A 215 8.24 -2.18 22.58
N ALA A 216 8.60 -3.02 21.61
CA ALA A 216 9.26 -4.29 21.87
C ALA A 216 10.77 -4.11 22.05
N THR A 217 11.21 -3.96 23.30
CA THR A 217 12.63 -4.05 23.67
C THR A 217 13.15 -5.48 23.51
N GLU A 218 14.47 -5.68 23.51
CA GLU A 218 15.06 -7.03 23.47
C GLU A 218 14.58 -7.92 24.64
N GLU A 219 14.36 -7.34 25.82
CA GLU A 219 13.82 -8.05 26.99
C GLU A 219 12.36 -8.53 26.77
N LEU A 220 11.58 -7.78 25.99
CA LEU A 220 10.24 -8.16 25.56
C LEU A 220 10.24 -9.09 24.33
N GLY A 221 11.42 -9.50 23.83
CA GLY A 221 11.57 -10.35 22.65
C GLY A 221 11.79 -9.59 21.33
N GLY A 222 11.86 -8.27 21.36
CA GLY A 222 12.28 -7.43 20.24
C GLY A 222 11.52 -7.71 18.94
N ALA A 223 12.26 -7.75 17.83
CA ALA A 223 11.69 -7.97 16.50
C ALA A 223 11.06 -9.36 16.35
N LYS A 224 11.51 -10.35 17.15
CA LYS A 224 10.95 -11.70 17.13
C LYS A 224 9.50 -11.68 17.58
N LEU A 225 9.19 -10.98 18.68
CA LEU A 225 7.82 -10.87 19.20
C LEU A 225 6.90 -10.22 18.15
N THR A 226 7.30 -9.08 17.59
CA THR A 226 6.46 -8.38 16.60
C THR A 226 6.23 -9.23 15.35
N ARG A 227 7.24 -9.96 14.87
CA ARG A 227 7.10 -10.84 13.69
C ARG A 227 6.17 -12.01 13.98
N GLU A 228 6.28 -12.62 15.16
CA GLU A 228 5.39 -13.70 15.56
C GLU A 228 3.92 -13.27 15.56
N ILE A 229 3.62 -12.06 16.09
CA ILE A 229 2.27 -11.47 16.04
C ILE A 229 1.84 -11.22 14.60
N VAL A 230 2.74 -10.70 13.76
CA VAL A 230 2.43 -10.48 12.33
C VAL A 230 2.06 -11.78 11.63
N GLU A 231 2.85 -12.85 11.78
CA GLU A 231 2.60 -14.13 11.11
C GLU A 231 1.36 -14.85 11.65
N ARG A 232 1.14 -14.84 12.97
CA ARG A 232 0.04 -15.59 13.61
C ARG A 232 -1.31 -14.86 13.57
N VAL A 233 -1.29 -13.54 13.61
CA VAL A 233 -2.50 -12.71 13.78
C VAL A 233 -2.73 -11.81 12.57
N CYS A 234 -1.77 -10.96 12.22
CA CYS A 234 -2.02 -9.86 11.31
C CYS A 234 -2.17 -10.32 9.86
N LYS A 235 -1.23 -11.13 9.36
CA LYS A 235 -1.22 -11.62 7.98
C LYS A 235 -2.44 -12.47 7.64
N PRO A 236 -2.83 -13.49 8.43
CA PRO A 236 -4.03 -14.28 8.12
C PRO A 236 -5.29 -13.42 8.02
N TYR A 237 -5.39 -12.37 8.85
CA TYR A 237 -6.50 -11.43 8.80
C TYR A 237 -6.46 -10.56 7.54
N TRP A 238 -5.31 -9.94 7.24
CA TRP A 238 -5.14 -9.09 6.06
C TRP A 238 -5.30 -9.86 4.75
N GLU A 239 -4.80 -11.09 4.66
CA GLU A 239 -4.93 -11.94 3.47
C GLU A 239 -6.38 -12.26 3.15
N ARG A 240 -7.19 -12.59 4.18
CA ARG A 240 -8.63 -12.81 4.04
C ARG A 240 -9.36 -11.56 3.53
N VAL A 241 -9.02 -10.39 4.10
CA VAL A 241 -9.60 -9.10 3.67
C VAL A 241 -9.21 -8.78 2.23
N ASP A 242 -7.92 -8.94 1.88
CA ASP A 242 -7.42 -8.71 0.52
C ASP A 242 -8.01 -9.71 -0.48
N GLU A 243 -8.20 -10.97 -0.10
CA GLU A 243 -8.86 -11.97 -0.94
C GLU A 243 -10.30 -11.57 -1.25
N SER A 244 -11.03 -11.06 -0.26
CA SER A 244 -12.39 -10.52 -0.48
C SER A 244 -12.36 -9.35 -1.46
N ALA A 245 -11.44 -8.40 -1.28
CA ALA A 245 -11.31 -7.25 -2.18
C ALA A 245 -10.97 -7.66 -3.62
N ARG A 246 -10.16 -8.72 -3.81
CA ARG A 246 -9.78 -9.26 -5.14
C ARG A 246 -10.91 -9.98 -5.89
N LYS A 247 -12.08 -10.17 -5.27
CA LYS A 247 -13.26 -10.73 -5.95
C LYS A 247 -13.88 -9.75 -6.95
N PHE A 248 -13.61 -8.46 -6.81
CA PHE A 248 -14.12 -7.40 -7.69
C PHE A 248 -13.07 -7.03 -8.75
N SER A 249 -13.52 -6.85 -9.99
CA SER A 249 -12.74 -6.39 -11.13
C SER A 249 -13.27 -5.02 -11.59
N ASP A 250 -12.50 -4.27 -12.36
CA ASP A 250 -13.02 -2.99 -12.89
C ASP A 250 -14.29 -3.17 -13.72
N GLU A 251 -14.44 -4.32 -14.39
CA GLU A 251 -15.60 -4.64 -15.21
C GLU A 251 -16.89 -4.79 -14.40
N ASP A 252 -16.79 -4.95 -13.07
CA ASP A 252 -17.92 -5.02 -12.14
C ASP A 252 -18.31 -3.64 -11.60
N ALA A 253 -17.59 -2.58 -11.97
CA ALA A 253 -17.78 -1.22 -11.47
C ALA A 253 -18.22 -0.26 -12.60
N ASP A 254 -19.24 0.55 -12.33
CA ASP A 254 -19.67 1.68 -13.16
C ASP A 254 -19.01 3.01 -12.75
N THR A 255 -18.41 3.02 -11.57
CA THR A 255 -17.81 4.19 -10.91
C THR A 255 -16.51 3.80 -10.22
N PHE A 256 -15.46 4.58 -10.48
CA PHE A 256 -14.24 4.55 -9.67
C PHE A 256 -14.27 5.67 -8.64
N TYR A 257 -13.26 5.72 -7.77
CA TYR A 257 -13.16 6.75 -6.75
C TYR A 257 -11.84 7.52 -6.89
N GLY A 258 -11.91 8.81 -6.64
CA GLY A 258 -10.79 9.70 -6.50
C GLY A 258 -10.36 9.85 -5.04
N CYS A 259 -9.08 10.11 -4.79
CA CYS A 259 -8.59 10.49 -3.47
C CYS A 259 -7.63 11.68 -3.55
N THR A 260 -7.88 12.71 -2.73
CA THR A 260 -7.09 13.95 -2.65
C THR A 260 -6.51 14.24 -1.27
N ILE A 261 -6.52 13.26 -0.33
CA ILE A 261 -5.96 13.42 1.02
C ILE A 261 -4.52 13.98 0.96
N CYS A 262 -3.70 13.43 0.06
CA CYS A 262 -2.30 13.81 -0.07
C CYS A 262 -2.06 15.18 -0.76
N GLN A 263 -3.10 15.92 -1.14
CA GLN A 263 -2.94 17.28 -1.69
C GLN A 263 -2.41 18.28 -0.66
N THR A 264 -2.44 17.93 0.63
CA THR A 264 -1.78 18.67 1.71
C THR A 264 -0.29 18.89 1.46
N PHE A 265 0.40 17.97 0.77
CA PHE A 265 1.83 18.09 0.42
C PHE A 265 2.14 17.86 -1.07
N ALA A 266 1.18 17.39 -1.87
CA ALA A 266 1.29 17.26 -3.32
C ALA A 266 0.06 17.87 -4.02
N PRO A 267 -0.01 19.21 -4.18
CA PRO A 267 -1.26 19.93 -4.47
C PRO A 267 -2.00 19.55 -5.75
N SER A 268 -1.30 19.05 -6.77
CA SER A 268 -1.89 18.60 -8.03
C SER A 268 -2.18 17.10 -8.06
N HIS A 269 -1.77 16.33 -7.05
CA HIS A 269 -1.93 14.88 -7.06
C HIS A 269 -3.38 14.46 -6.85
N VAL A 270 -3.82 13.46 -7.62
CA VAL A 270 -5.10 12.78 -7.46
C VAL A 270 -4.88 11.29 -7.66
N CYS A 271 -5.25 10.47 -6.68
CA CYS A 271 -5.30 9.02 -6.82
C CYS A 271 -6.60 8.61 -7.51
N VAL A 272 -6.53 7.70 -8.48
CA VAL A 272 -7.67 6.91 -8.97
C VAL A 272 -7.62 5.55 -8.27
N VAL A 273 -8.74 5.19 -7.64
CA VAL A 273 -8.95 3.94 -6.92
C VAL A 273 -9.98 3.13 -7.68
N ALA A 274 -9.55 1.96 -8.15
CA ALA A 274 -10.37 1.01 -8.90
C ALA A 274 -10.19 -0.40 -8.31
N PRO A 275 -11.11 -1.35 -8.56
CA PRO A 275 -10.99 -2.71 -8.03
C PRO A 275 -9.64 -3.37 -8.37
N ASP A 276 -9.18 -3.26 -9.62
CA ASP A 276 -7.88 -3.78 -10.04
C ASP A 276 -6.71 -2.81 -9.80
N ARG A 277 -6.94 -1.66 -9.16
CA ARG A 277 -5.91 -0.65 -8.89
C ARG A 277 -5.94 -0.16 -7.45
N PRO A 278 -5.24 -0.83 -6.52
CA PRO A 278 -5.05 -0.31 -5.19
C PRO A 278 -4.21 1.00 -5.25
N PRO A 279 -4.55 1.99 -4.42
CA PRO A 279 -3.83 3.25 -4.34
C PRO A 279 -2.41 3.03 -3.83
N TYR A 280 -1.52 3.98 -4.13
CA TYR A 280 -0.11 3.79 -3.89
C TYR A 280 0.27 3.72 -2.41
N CYS A 281 -0.55 4.34 -1.54
CA CYS A 281 -0.35 4.25 -0.09
C CYS A 281 -0.61 2.87 0.49
N GLY A 282 -1.34 1.98 -0.21
CA GLY A 282 -1.68 0.66 0.30
C GLY A 282 -2.76 0.64 1.40
N ILE A 283 -3.35 1.78 1.78
CA ILE A 283 -4.32 1.86 2.89
C ILE A 283 -5.75 1.50 2.44
N ILE A 284 -6.27 2.17 1.41
CA ILE A 284 -7.70 2.08 1.04
C ILE A 284 -7.89 1.15 -0.17
N THR A 285 -9.00 0.44 -0.22
CA THR A 285 -9.46 -0.36 -1.38
C THR A 285 -10.57 0.39 -2.12
N TRP A 286 -11.04 -0.16 -3.24
CA TRP A 286 -12.20 0.40 -3.95
C TRP A 286 -13.48 0.34 -3.10
N ILE A 287 -13.71 -0.75 -2.36
CA ILE A 287 -14.85 -0.88 -1.45
C ILE A 287 -14.73 0.16 -0.32
N GLY A 288 -13.55 0.28 0.28
CA GLY A 288 -13.29 1.30 1.29
C GLY A 288 -13.53 2.72 0.77
N ALA A 289 -13.09 3.01 -0.46
CA ALA A 289 -13.31 4.30 -1.12
C ALA A 289 -14.80 4.60 -1.33
N LYS A 290 -15.58 3.60 -1.76
CA LYS A 290 -17.03 3.69 -1.84
C LYS A 290 -17.65 4.05 -0.48
N VAL A 291 -17.34 3.27 0.54
CA VAL A 291 -17.87 3.45 1.90
C VAL A 291 -17.51 4.84 2.45
N MET A 292 -16.26 5.29 2.27
CA MET A 292 -15.85 6.64 2.68
C MET A 292 -16.61 7.75 1.94
N CYS A 293 -16.85 7.57 0.63
CA CYS A 293 -17.61 8.53 -0.17
C CYS A 293 -19.10 8.58 0.23
N ASP A 294 -19.69 7.43 0.54
CA ASP A 294 -21.08 7.33 0.99
C ASP A 294 -21.29 8.02 2.37
N LEU A 295 -20.27 7.94 3.24
CA LEU A 295 -20.30 8.53 4.57
C LEU A 295 -20.01 10.04 4.57
N ASP A 296 -19.03 10.48 3.79
CA ASP A 296 -18.71 11.90 3.63
C ASP A 296 -18.52 12.27 2.14
N PRO A 297 -19.62 12.62 1.45
CA PRO A 297 -19.59 13.00 0.03
C PRO A 297 -18.81 14.29 -0.27
N TYR A 298 -18.50 15.09 0.76
CA TYR A 298 -17.75 16.34 0.66
C TYR A 298 -16.29 16.20 1.10
N GLY A 299 -15.89 15.00 1.52
CA GLY A 299 -14.55 14.70 1.99
C GLY A 299 -13.51 14.61 0.86
N TYR A 300 -12.39 13.98 1.20
CA TYR A 300 -11.26 13.81 0.27
C TYR A 300 -11.45 12.67 -0.74
N ILE A 301 -12.46 11.83 -0.55
CA ILE A 301 -12.81 10.73 -1.43
C ILE A 301 -14.06 11.14 -2.20
N PHE A 302 -14.08 10.90 -3.52
CA PHE A 302 -15.17 11.35 -4.38
C PHE A 302 -15.37 10.42 -5.56
N GLU A 303 -16.58 10.41 -6.12
CA GLU A 303 -16.92 9.59 -7.28
C GLU A 303 -16.23 10.06 -8.57
N MET A 304 -15.82 9.07 -9.37
CA MET A 304 -15.34 9.22 -10.74
C MET A 304 -16.16 8.31 -11.66
N PRO A 305 -17.33 8.77 -12.15
CA PRO A 305 -18.09 8.05 -13.16
C PRO A 305 -17.21 7.76 -14.38
N LEU A 306 -17.27 6.56 -14.93
CA LEU A 306 -16.33 6.14 -15.97
C LEU A 306 -16.51 6.92 -17.29
N GLY A 307 -17.74 7.09 -17.76
CA GLY A 307 -17.99 7.61 -19.11
C GLY A 307 -17.55 6.63 -20.21
N GLU A 308 -17.12 7.14 -21.37
CA GLU A 308 -16.60 6.33 -22.47
C GLU A 308 -15.23 5.70 -22.13
N CYS A 309 -15.06 4.42 -22.44
CA CYS A 309 -13.80 3.71 -22.37
C CYS A 309 -12.94 4.01 -23.60
N VAL A 310 -11.89 4.82 -23.42
CA VAL A 310 -10.95 5.25 -24.48
C VAL A 310 -9.92 4.16 -24.78
N ASP A 311 -9.40 3.52 -23.74
CA ASP A 311 -8.48 2.38 -23.87
C ASP A 311 -8.79 1.33 -22.81
N ARG A 312 -9.47 0.27 -23.23
CA ARG A 312 -9.78 -0.87 -22.35
C ARG A 312 -8.53 -1.58 -21.84
N TRP A 313 -7.46 -1.60 -22.62
CA TRP A 313 -6.24 -2.31 -22.24
C TRP A 313 -5.49 -1.54 -21.14
N GLY A 314 -5.28 -0.24 -21.37
CA GLY A 314 -4.64 0.67 -20.44
C GLY A 314 -5.53 1.20 -19.31
N GLY A 315 -6.84 1.01 -19.39
CA GLY A 315 -7.80 1.52 -18.40
C GLY A 315 -7.93 3.04 -18.47
N GLU A 316 -8.14 3.59 -19.66
CA GLU A 316 -8.36 5.02 -19.87
C GLU A 316 -9.85 5.29 -20.11
N TYR A 317 -10.42 6.22 -19.35
CA TYR A 317 -11.84 6.54 -19.38
C TYR A 317 -12.05 8.06 -19.39
N THR A 318 -13.01 8.54 -20.18
CA THR A 318 -13.27 9.98 -20.35
C THR A 318 -13.68 10.67 -19.05
N GLY A 319 -14.59 10.07 -18.27
CA GLY A 319 -15.06 10.66 -17.00
C GLY A 319 -13.98 10.67 -15.91
N VAL A 320 -13.10 9.66 -15.90
CA VAL A 320 -11.91 9.66 -15.03
C VAL A 320 -10.97 10.79 -15.42
N ASN A 321 -10.69 10.96 -16.72
CA ASN A 321 -9.83 12.04 -17.24
C ASN A 321 -10.39 13.44 -16.89
N GLU A 322 -11.71 13.64 -17.01
CA GLU A 322 -12.38 14.89 -16.63
C GLU A 322 -12.22 15.19 -15.14
N LYS A 323 -12.49 14.20 -14.28
CA LYS A 323 -12.35 14.36 -12.82
C LYS A 323 -10.92 14.59 -12.40
N ILE A 324 -9.97 13.93 -13.04
CA ILE A 324 -8.55 14.18 -12.84
C ILE A 324 -8.18 15.62 -13.20
N TYR A 325 -8.63 16.12 -14.35
CA TYR A 325 -8.33 17.49 -14.78
C TYR A 325 -8.94 18.53 -13.82
N GLU A 326 -10.18 18.31 -13.37
CA GLU A 326 -10.86 19.13 -12.37
C GLU A 326 -10.08 19.17 -11.04
N LYS A 327 -9.77 17.99 -10.49
CA LYS A 327 -9.24 17.84 -9.12
C LYS A 327 -7.74 18.02 -9.02
N SER A 328 -7.00 17.95 -10.13
CA SER A 328 -5.56 18.21 -10.19
C SER A 328 -5.21 19.69 -10.39
N ASN A 329 -6.16 20.61 -10.19
CA ASN A 329 -6.01 22.03 -10.53
C ASN A 329 -5.63 22.23 -12.01
N ARG A 330 -6.20 21.42 -12.90
CA ARG A 330 -5.98 21.46 -14.36
C ARG A 330 -4.53 21.18 -14.78
N THR A 331 -3.78 20.43 -13.96
CA THR A 331 -2.34 20.16 -14.19
C THR A 331 -2.11 19.10 -15.27
N TYR A 332 -2.89 18.02 -15.26
CA TYR A 332 -2.79 16.94 -16.25
C TYR A 332 -4.18 16.46 -16.65
N LYS A 333 -4.30 15.95 -17.88
CA LYS A 333 -5.59 15.71 -18.54
C LYS A 333 -5.95 14.24 -18.69
N ARG A 334 -4.96 13.36 -18.68
CA ARG A 334 -5.11 11.95 -19.05
C ARG A 334 -4.45 11.07 -18.02
N VAL A 335 -5.10 9.95 -17.70
CA VAL A 335 -4.51 8.87 -16.91
C VAL A 335 -4.80 7.55 -17.61
N VAL A 336 -3.73 6.85 -17.99
CA VAL A 336 -3.79 5.45 -18.44
C VAL A 336 -3.45 4.60 -17.22
N MET A 337 -4.48 4.03 -16.61
CA MET A 337 -4.36 3.50 -15.25
C MET A 337 -3.36 2.34 -15.10
N TYR A 338 -3.25 1.51 -16.12
CA TYR A 338 -2.42 0.30 -16.12
C TYR A 338 -1.11 0.49 -16.87
N SER A 339 -0.60 1.72 -16.85
CA SER A 339 0.65 2.14 -17.48
C SER A 339 1.54 2.88 -16.48
N ALA A 340 2.81 2.53 -16.44
CA ALA A 340 3.89 3.32 -15.84
C ALA A 340 4.59 4.20 -16.88
N VAL A 341 4.48 3.88 -18.17
CA VAL A 341 5.19 4.59 -19.25
C VAL A 341 4.35 5.74 -19.79
N THR A 342 3.21 5.44 -20.41
CA THR A 342 2.33 6.42 -21.05
C THR A 342 1.29 6.94 -20.05
N TYR A 343 1.20 8.26 -19.90
CA TYR A 343 0.24 8.96 -19.01
C TYR A 343 -0.02 8.26 -17.65
N PRO A 344 1.01 7.93 -16.85
CA PRO A 344 0.81 7.31 -15.55
C PRO A 344 0.10 8.28 -14.60
N GLN A 345 -0.56 7.76 -13.58
CA GLN A 345 -1.07 8.61 -12.52
C GLN A 345 0.09 9.22 -11.72
N THR A 346 -0.07 10.48 -11.30
CA THR A 346 0.93 11.25 -10.54
C THR A 346 1.23 10.61 -9.18
N ASN A 347 2.34 10.99 -8.55
CA ASN A 347 2.72 10.48 -7.22
C ASN A 347 2.72 11.60 -6.18
N CYS A 348 2.16 11.33 -4.99
CA CYS A 348 2.29 12.24 -3.85
C CYS A 348 3.65 12.09 -3.15
N GLY A 349 3.88 10.94 -2.52
CA GLY A 349 5.12 10.66 -1.76
C GLY A 349 5.01 9.53 -0.71
N CYS A 350 3.81 9.00 -0.50
CA CYS A 350 3.52 7.91 0.43
C CYS A 350 3.56 6.51 -0.21
N PHE A 351 3.94 6.39 -1.49
CA PHE A 351 4.02 5.10 -2.17
C PHE A 351 5.05 4.17 -1.51
N GLU A 352 4.75 2.88 -1.45
CA GLU A 352 5.57 1.89 -0.74
C GLU A 352 6.70 1.35 -1.63
N ALA A 353 6.45 1.31 -2.93
CA ALA A 353 7.40 0.93 -3.96
C ALA A 353 7.22 1.81 -5.22
N ALA A 354 8.12 1.68 -6.18
CA ALA A 354 8.10 2.40 -7.44
C ALA A 354 8.46 1.48 -8.61
N ILE A 355 7.79 1.71 -9.73
CA ILE A 355 8.15 1.23 -11.05
C ILE A 355 8.99 2.33 -11.72
N PHE A 356 10.05 1.94 -12.41
CA PHE A 356 10.89 2.85 -13.19
C PHE A 356 11.28 2.22 -14.53
N TYR A 357 11.27 3.02 -15.58
CA TYR A 357 11.69 2.62 -16.91
C TYR A 357 13.21 2.66 -17.03
N ILE A 358 13.80 1.60 -17.61
CA ILE A 358 15.23 1.43 -17.85
C ILE A 358 15.47 1.50 -19.37
N PRO A 359 15.84 2.66 -19.93
CA PRO A 359 16.00 2.83 -21.38
C PRO A 359 17.03 1.87 -21.98
N ALA A 360 18.11 1.60 -21.25
CA ALA A 360 19.24 0.78 -21.70
C ALA A 360 18.89 -0.69 -21.98
N VAL A 361 17.72 -1.17 -21.57
CA VAL A 361 17.21 -2.52 -21.87
C VAL A 361 15.76 -2.52 -22.34
N ASP A 362 15.20 -1.32 -22.57
CA ASP A 362 13.78 -1.10 -22.84
C ASP A 362 12.90 -1.91 -21.87
N GLY A 363 13.15 -1.80 -20.56
CA GLY A 363 12.48 -2.62 -19.53
C GLY A 363 11.95 -1.80 -18.37
N LEU A 364 11.19 -2.43 -17.47
CA LEU A 364 10.74 -1.84 -16.21
C LEU A 364 11.50 -2.47 -15.04
N GLY A 365 11.97 -1.67 -14.11
CA GLY A 365 12.43 -2.12 -12.81
C GLY A 365 11.41 -1.81 -11.72
N LEU A 366 11.38 -2.64 -10.66
CA LEU A 366 10.65 -2.34 -9.43
C LEU A 366 11.65 -2.10 -8.29
N VAL A 367 11.35 -1.18 -7.39
CA VAL A 367 12.12 -0.97 -6.16
C VAL A 367 11.20 -0.56 -5.02
N ASP A 368 11.31 -1.22 -3.88
CA ASP A 368 10.55 -0.87 -2.69
C ASP A 368 11.37 0.01 -1.73
N ARG A 369 10.67 0.70 -0.83
CA ARG A 369 11.29 1.65 0.11
C ARG A 369 12.36 1.02 1.00
N ARG A 370 12.30 -0.30 1.21
CA ARG A 370 13.20 -1.01 2.12
C ARG A 370 14.59 -1.21 1.53
N TYR A 371 14.71 -1.21 0.20
CA TYR A 371 15.98 -1.37 -0.49
C TYR A 371 16.83 -0.09 -0.43
N SER A 372 18.01 -0.18 0.20
CA SER A 372 18.93 0.94 0.36
C SER A 372 20.00 1.05 -0.74
N GLY A 373 20.11 0.03 -1.60
CA GLY A 373 21.10 -0.01 -2.68
C GLY A 373 20.71 0.85 -3.88
N GLU A 374 21.57 0.83 -4.90
CA GLU A 374 21.32 1.50 -6.17
C GLU A 374 20.53 0.60 -7.12
N THR A 375 19.62 1.21 -7.86
CA THR A 375 18.92 0.57 -8.99
C THR A 375 19.77 0.67 -10.25
N PRO A 376 19.39 -0.04 -11.34
CA PRO A 376 20.02 0.14 -12.65
C PRO A 376 19.93 1.55 -13.25
N LEU A 377 19.24 2.49 -12.61
CA LEU A 377 19.29 3.90 -12.98
C LEU A 377 20.43 4.69 -12.28
N GLY A 378 21.25 4.03 -11.44
CA GLY A 378 22.25 4.71 -10.61
C GLY A 378 21.63 5.56 -9.51
N MET A 379 20.47 5.14 -9.00
CA MET A 379 19.69 5.89 -8.02
C MET A 379 19.14 4.95 -6.94
N THR A 380 19.20 5.37 -5.68
CA THR A 380 18.48 4.71 -4.59
C THR A 380 16.98 5.02 -4.64
N PHE A 381 16.15 4.22 -3.94
CA PHE A 381 14.72 4.50 -3.79
C PHE A 381 14.46 5.92 -3.31
N SER A 382 15.22 6.42 -2.34
CA SER A 382 14.99 7.77 -1.77
C SER A 382 15.22 8.88 -2.80
N ARG A 383 16.22 8.74 -3.66
CA ARG A 383 16.50 9.69 -4.73
C ARG A 383 15.44 9.61 -5.83
N LEU A 384 15.04 8.39 -6.22
CA LEU A 384 13.96 8.15 -7.16
C LEU A 384 12.63 8.75 -6.65
N ALA A 385 12.30 8.50 -5.38
CA ALA A 385 11.09 9.02 -4.76
C ALA A 385 11.06 10.55 -4.75
N GLY A 386 12.19 11.19 -4.46
CA GLY A 386 12.33 12.65 -4.55
C GLY A 386 12.12 13.21 -5.96
N LEU A 387 12.47 12.44 -7.01
CA LEU A 387 12.28 12.82 -8.41
C LEU A 387 10.82 12.72 -8.84
N ILE A 388 10.12 11.66 -8.46
CA ILE A 388 8.81 11.31 -9.06
C ILE A 388 7.60 11.79 -8.25
N SER A 389 7.82 12.30 -7.04
CA SER A 389 6.81 12.82 -6.11
C SER A 389 6.34 14.24 -6.47
N GLY A 390 5.39 14.78 -5.69
CA GLY A 390 4.96 16.18 -5.81
C GLY A 390 3.85 16.44 -6.83
N GLY A 391 3.12 15.40 -7.25
CA GLY A 391 1.92 15.55 -8.08
C GLY A 391 2.20 15.85 -9.56
N GLN A 392 3.41 15.53 -10.04
CA GLN A 392 3.77 15.63 -11.45
C GLN A 392 3.55 14.28 -12.16
N GLN A 393 3.12 14.32 -13.41
CA GLN A 393 2.96 13.14 -14.26
C GLN A 393 4.30 12.80 -14.91
N ASN A 394 5.06 11.93 -14.25
CA ASN A 394 6.39 11.51 -14.67
C ASN A 394 6.30 10.24 -15.54
N HIS A 395 6.33 10.40 -16.85
CA HIS A 395 6.30 9.27 -17.78
C HIS A 395 7.50 8.35 -17.57
N GLY A 396 7.26 7.03 -17.59
CA GLY A 396 8.26 6.01 -17.27
C GLY A 396 8.40 5.72 -15.78
N TYR A 397 7.65 6.39 -14.91
CA TYR A 397 7.71 6.19 -13.47
C TYR A 397 6.32 6.13 -12.85
N CYS A 398 6.14 5.22 -11.89
CA CYS A 398 4.86 5.05 -11.21
C CYS A 398 5.08 4.53 -9.80
N GLY A 399 4.62 5.26 -8.79
CA GLY A 399 4.54 4.77 -7.42
C GLY A 399 3.51 3.65 -7.32
N ILE A 400 3.73 2.70 -6.43
CA ILE A 400 2.84 1.58 -6.19
C ILE A 400 2.82 1.21 -4.70
N SER A 401 1.77 0.51 -4.28
CA SER A 401 1.73 -0.18 -2.99
C SER A 401 2.36 -1.57 -3.11
N PHE A 402 2.65 -2.22 -1.98
CA PHE A 402 3.04 -3.63 -1.97
C PHE A 402 1.96 -4.56 -2.55
N ARG A 403 0.69 -4.13 -2.53
CA ARG A 403 -0.44 -4.89 -3.09
C ARG A 403 -0.57 -4.76 -4.60
N SER A 404 -0.06 -3.68 -5.20
CA SER A 404 -0.27 -3.39 -6.63
C SER A 404 0.22 -4.51 -7.57
N PRO A 405 1.37 -5.20 -7.33
CA PRO A 405 1.80 -6.31 -8.17
C PRO A 405 0.88 -7.54 -8.17
N SER A 406 -0.01 -7.68 -7.18
CA SER A 406 -1.01 -8.76 -7.14
C SER A 406 -2.21 -8.53 -8.06
N SER A 407 -2.34 -7.33 -8.64
CA SER A 407 -3.42 -7.00 -9.57
C SER A 407 -3.32 -7.79 -10.88
N ARG A 408 -4.47 -8.25 -11.38
CA ARG A 408 -4.60 -8.88 -12.71
C ARG A 408 -4.27 -7.92 -13.86
N LYS A 409 -4.31 -6.61 -13.59
CA LYS A 409 -4.01 -5.54 -14.56
C LYS A 409 -2.69 -4.84 -14.27
N PHE A 410 -1.83 -5.43 -13.43
CA PHE A 410 -0.53 -4.87 -13.08
C PHE A 410 0.29 -4.49 -14.32
N VAL A 411 0.50 -3.18 -14.52
CA VAL A 411 1.19 -2.54 -15.66
C VAL A 411 0.88 -3.16 -17.03
N ARG A 412 -0.37 -3.60 -17.21
CA ARG A 412 -0.81 -4.36 -18.38
C ARG A 412 -0.61 -3.60 -19.69
N ALA A 413 -0.76 -2.27 -19.68
CA ALA A 413 -0.54 -1.42 -20.85
C ALA A 413 0.89 -1.53 -21.39
N ASP A 414 1.86 -1.79 -20.51
CA ASP A 414 3.29 -1.78 -20.80
C ASP A 414 3.88 -3.18 -20.98
N GLY A 415 3.05 -4.22 -20.94
CA GLY A 415 3.48 -5.62 -21.08
C GLY A 415 3.42 -6.44 -19.79
N GLY A 416 2.94 -5.86 -18.69
CA GLY A 416 2.80 -6.56 -17.41
C GLY A 416 4.14 -7.05 -16.86
N TRP A 417 4.11 -8.20 -16.16
CA TRP A 417 5.31 -8.85 -15.64
C TRP A 417 6.38 -9.13 -16.69
N ARG A 418 6.01 -9.34 -17.96
CA ARG A 418 6.97 -9.62 -19.06
C ARG A 418 7.83 -8.42 -19.45
N ARG A 419 7.49 -7.22 -18.95
CA ARG A 419 8.30 -6.01 -19.09
C ARG A 419 9.19 -5.77 -17.87
N VAL A 420 8.93 -6.42 -16.74
CA VAL A 420 9.72 -6.26 -15.51
C VAL A 420 11.03 -7.04 -15.66
N VAL A 421 12.16 -6.35 -15.58
CA VAL A 421 13.50 -6.94 -15.84
C VAL A 421 14.39 -6.95 -14.60
N TRP A 422 14.07 -6.16 -13.58
CA TRP A 422 14.92 -6.00 -12.40
C TRP A 422 14.09 -5.66 -11.15
N MET A 423 14.44 -6.24 -10.00
CA MET A 423 13.90 -5.86 -8.69
C MET A 423 14.77 -6.38 -7.54
N PRO A 424 14.76 -5.73 -6.35
CA PRO A 424 15.47 -6.24 -5.19
C PRO A 424 15.04 -7.67 -4.82
N LYS A 425 15.98 -8.52 -4.41
CA LYS A 425 15.73 -9.92 -4.06
C LYS A 425 14.70 -10.10 -2.97
N GLU A 426 14.81 -9.33 -1.89
CA GLU A 426 13.82 -9.38 -0.79
C GLU A 426 12.42 -9.00 -1.27
N TYR A 427 12.32 -8.03 -2.19
CA TYR A 427 11.03 -7.64 -2.77
C TYR A 427 10.49 -8.74 -3.71
N LYS A 428 11.34 -9.30 -4.57
CA LYS A 428 11.01 -10.44 -5.44
C LYS A 428 10.47 -11.63 -4.65
N GLN A 429 11.12 -11.97 -3.54
CA GLN A 429 10.70 -13.05 -2.65
C GLN A 429 9.28 -12.81 -2.11
N SER A 430 8.97 -11.59 -1.67
CA SER A 430 7.63 -11.25 -1.19
C SER A 430 6.54 -11.24 -2.27
N LEU A 431 6.92 -11.26 -3.56
CA LEU A 431 5.98 -11.26 -4.70
C LEU A 431 5.96 -12.59 -5.44
N THR A 432 6.65 -13.63 -4.94
CA THR A 432 6.86 -14.90 -5.64
C THR A 432 5.56 -15.53 -6.16
N GLU A 433 4.49 -15.46 -5.36
CA GLU A 433 3.17 -16.00 -5.73
C GLU A 433 2.48 -15.26 -6.90
N PHE A 434 2.83 -13.99 -7.13
CA PHE A 434 2.24 -13.15 -8.17
C PHE A 434 3.07 -13.10 -9.44
N ILE A 435 4.37 -13.43 -9.36
CA ILE A 435 5.26 -13.49 -10.52
C ILE A 435 4.98 -14.77 -11.30
N PRO A 436 4.65 -14.69 -12.61
CA PRO A 436 4.48 -15.88 -13.45
C PRO A 436 5.71 -16.80 -13.38
N ALA A 437 5.47 -18.10 -13.21
CA ALA A 437 6.52 -19.10 -12.96
C ALA A 437 7.64 -19.05 -14.02
N GLU A 438 7.29 -18.78 -15.29
CA GLU A 438 8.24 -18.68 -16.40
C GLU A 438 9.17 -17.45 -16.34
N LEU A 439 8.86 -16.47 -15.48
CA LEU A 439 9.61 -15.24 -15.31
C LEU A 439 10.44 -15.20 -14.02
N GLN A 440 10.17 -16.09 -13.06
CA GLN A 440 10.84 -16.07 -11.75
C GLN A 440 12.37 -16.05 -11.89
N GLU A 441 12.95 -16.90 -12.73
CA GLU A 441 14.41 -16.95 -12.95
C GLU A 441 14.91 -15.96 -14.02
N LYS A 442 14.01 -15.19 -14.65
CA LYS A 442 14.37 -14.26 -15.74
C LYS A 442 14.43 -12.79 -15.32
N ILE A 443 13.88 -12.46 -14.16
CA ILE A 443 13.95 -11.11 -13.58
C ILE A 443 15.22 -11.02 -12.73
N ALA A 444 16.12 -10.11 -13.09
CA ALA A 444 17.37 -9.90 -12.36
C ALA A 444 17.12 -9.28 -10.98
N THR A 445 18.07 -9.50 -10.08
CA THR A 445 18.17 -8.86 -8.76
C THR A 445 19.49 -8.12 -8.61
N GLU A 446 19.67 -7.43 -7.49
CA GLU A 446 20.93 -6.81 -7.10
C GLU A 446 22.08 -7.81 -6.94
N GLU A 447 21.79 -9.11 -6.73
CA GLU A 447 22.81 -10.16 -6.69
C GLU A 447 23.27 -10.60 -8.09
N ASP A 448 22.44 -10.38 -9.12
CA ASP A 448 22.76 -10.73 -10.51
C ASP A 448 23.54 -9.62 -11.20
N CYS A 449 23.04 -8.38 -11.10
CA CYS A 449 23.63 -7.18 -11.69
C CYS A 449 22.90 -5.92 -11.23
N VAL A 450 23.63 -4.80 -11.21
CA VAL A 450 23.05 -3.45 -11.07
C VAL A 450 23.37 -2.61 -12.32
N GLU A 451 24.55 -2.81 -12.92
CA GLU A 451 24.96 -2.04 -14.09
C GLU A 451 24.11 -2.36 -15.34
N PRO A 452 23.63 -1.35 -16.10
CA PRO A 452 22.78 -1.57 -17.27
C PRO A 452 23.37 -2.49 -18.34
N SER A 453 24.69 -2.45 -18.54
CA SER A 453 25.40 -3.31 -19.50
C SER A 453 25.36 -4.79 -19.09
N GLU A 454 25.55 -5.05 -17.79
CA GLU A 454 25.45 -6.40 -17.21
C GLU A 454 24.01 -6.91 -17.24
N LEU A 455 23.05 -6.04 -16.92
CA LEU A 455 21.62 -6.35 -17.03
C LEU A 455 21.24 -6.73 -18.47
N LYS A 456 21.72 -5.99 -19.47
CA LYS A 456 21.50 -6.33 -20.89
C LYS A 456 22.04 -7.74 -21.21
N ALA A 457 23.25 -8.07 -20.73
CA ALA A 457 23.83 -9.40 -20.94
C ALA A 457 23.05 -10.51 -20.23
N PHE A 458 22.62 -10.27 -18.99
CA PHE A 458 21.78 -11.19 -18.21
C PHE A 458 20.48 -11.50 -18.97
N LEU A 459 19.76 -10.47 -19.43
CA LEU A 459 18.46 -10.63 -20.09
C LEU A 459 18.57 -11.43 -21.41
N LYS A 460 19.65 -11.25 -22.18
CA LYS A 460 19.95 -12.08 -23.36
C LYS A 460 20.16 -13.54 -22.96
N ARG A 461 20.99 -13.79 -21.95
CA ARG A 461 21.37 -15.13 -21.50
C ARG A 461 20.17 -15.95 -21.02
N VAL A 462 19.25 -15.32 -20.27
CA VAL A 462 18.06 -16.00 -19.73
C VAL A 462 16.87 -16.01 -20.69
N GLY A 463 17.01 -15.40 -21.88
CA GLY A 463 15.93 -15.27 -22.86
C GLY A 463 14.71 -14.55 -22.27
N HIS A 464 14.94 -13.39 -21.66
CA HIS A 464 13.86 -12.58 -21.10
C HIS A 464 12.93 -12.06 -22.22
N PRO A 465 11.59 -12.08 -22.07
CA PRO A 465 10.66 -11.67 -23.13
C PRO A 465 10.91 -10.28 -23.71
N VAL A 466 11.41 -9.35 -22.90
CA VAL A 466 11.79 -7.99 -23.33
C VAL A 466 12.75 -7.98 -24.53
N VAL A 467 13.61 -8.99 -24.67
CA VAL A 467 14.60 -9.11 -25.75
C VAL A 467 13.92 -9.22 -27.12
N THR A 468 12.67 -9.71 -27.17
CA THR A 468 11.88 -9.78 -28.42
C THR A 468 11.48 -8.41 -28.97
N LEU A 469 11.63 -7.36 -28.17
CA LEU A 469 11.40 -5.98 -28.59
C LEU A 469 12.68 -5.31 -29.11
N TRP A 470 13.84 -5.96 -28.97
CA TRP A 470 15.11 -5.43 -29.43
C TRP A 470 15.28 -5.69 -30.93
N LYS A 471 16.01 -4.80 -31.61
CA LYS A 471 16.29 -4.93 -33.04
C LYS A 471 17.73 -5.37 -33.30
N LYS A 472 17.94 -6.03 -34.43
CA LYS A 472 19.28 -6.31 -34.95
C LYS A 472 19.96 -5.00 -35.32
N LYS A 473 21.24 -4.88 -34.96
CA LYS A 473 22.07 -3.75 -35.32
C LYS A 473 22.57 -3.90 -36.77
N GLY A 474 22.03 -3.09 -37.69
CA GLY A 474 22.36 -3.12 -39.13
C GLY A 474 21.24 -3.76 -39.96
N GLY A 475 20.65 -3.01 -40.88
CA GLY A 475 19.60 -3.50 -41.77
C GLY A 475 20.13 -4.42 -42.88
N GLU A 476 19.32 -5.42 -43.21
CA GLU A 476 19.35 -6.30 -44.39
C GLU A 476 20.73 -6.73 -44.92
N GLY A 477 21.20 -7.87 -44.42
CA GLY A 477 22.22 -8.71 -45.07
C GLY A 477 23.45 -8.96 -44.21
N GLY A 478 23.42 -10.00 -43.36
CA GLY A 478 24.58 -10.43 -42.59
C GLY A 478 24.33 -11.69 -41.76
N GLU A 479 25.29 -12.61 -41.78
CA GLU A 479 25.28 -13.96 -41.20
C GLU A 479 25.27 -13.98 -39.66
N ASP A 480 25.05 -15.19 -39.11
CA ASP A 480 24.95 -15.53 -37.68
C ASP A 480 25.98 -14.80 -36.77
N GLY A 481 25.50 -13.81 -36.02
CA GLY A 481 26.32 -13.04 -35.07
C GLY A 481 25.86 -11.62 -34.72
N GLU A 482 24.72 -11.14 -35.23
CA GLU A 482 24.27 -9.76 -35.02
C GLU A 482 23.81 -9.45 -33.58
N GLU A 483 24.35 -8.39 -33.00
CA GLU A 483 24.04 -7.96 -31.64
C GLU A 483 22.64 -7.29 -31.57
N LEU A 484 21.70 -7.91 -30.84
CA LEU A 484 20.40 -7.28 -30.54
C LEU A 484 20.58 -6.08 -29.62
N GLU A 485 19.98 -4.94 -30.00
CA GLU A 485 20.00 -3.67 -29.29
C GLU A 485 18.59 -3.22 -28.89
N PRO A 486 18.40 -2.70 -27.67
CA PRO A 486 17.14 -2.11 -27.25
C PRO A 486 16.90 -0.80 -28.00
N GLU A 487 15.64 -0.56 -28.36
CA GLU A 487 15.20 0.72 -28.90
C GLU A 487 14.50 1.50 -27.78
N PRO A 488 15.17 2.44 -27.09
CA PRO A 488 14.56 3.17 -25.99
C PRO A 488 13.39 4.04 -26.48
N LEU A 489 12.38 4.19 -25.62
CA LEU A 489 11.27 5.09 -25.86
C LEU A 489 11.70 6.55 -25.68
N GLN A 490 11.17 7.42 -26.54
CA GLN A 490 11.30 8.87 -26.39
C GLN A 490 10.25 9.35 -25.38
N VAL A 491 10.59 9.25 -24.11
CA VAL A 491 9.71 9.63 -23.00
C VAL A 491 9.66 11.17 -22.89
N PRO A 492 8.47 11.79 -22.94
CA PRO A 492 8.34 13.23 -22.85
C PRO A 492 8.64 13.74 -21.43
N THR A 493 8.85 15.04 -21.31
CA THR A 493 9.05 15.70 -20.01
C THR A 493 7.78 15.62 -19.15
N PRO A 494 7.88 15.78 -17.81
CA PRO A 494 6.73 15.66 -16.93
C PRO A 494 5.56 16.60 -17.31
N ASN A 495 4.32 16.09 -17.20
CA ASN A 495 3.07 16.75 -17.60
C ASN A 495 2.93 17.13 -19.08
N SER A 496 3.88 16.75 -19.95
CA SER A 496 3.78 17.02 -21.38
C SER A 496 3.03 15.89 -22.09
N ASP A 497 2.30 16.25 -23.13
CA ASP A 497 1.66 15.25 -23.99
C ASP A 497 2.72 14.46 -24.78
N TRP A 498 2.40 13.20 -25.05
CA TRP A 498 3.18 12.37 -25.97
C TRP A 498 2.94 12.82 -27.40
N ASP A 499 3.97 12.70 -28.24
CA ASP A 499 3.75 12.64 -29.68
C ASP A 499 2.88 11.41 -30.00
N ALA A 500 1.92 11.57 -30.93
CA ALA A 500 0.92 10.55 -31.20
C ALA A 500 1.51 9.25 -31.80
N GLU A 501 2.59 9.35 -32.58
CA GLU A 501 3.28 8.19 -33.12
C GLU A 501 4.12 7.50 -32.04
N ALA A 502 4.83 8.30 -31.22
CA ALA A 502 5.58 7.79 -30.08
C ALA A 502 4.69 7.09 -29.04
N GLU A 503 3.53 7.66 -28.72
CA GLU A 503 2.54 7.05 -27.82
C GLU A 503 2.07 5.69 -28.37
N ARG A 504 1.72 5.65 -29.66
CA ARG A 504 1.26 4.43 -30.32
C ARG A 504 2.33 3.35 -30.31
N ALA A 505 3.57 3.71 -30.63
CA ALA A 505 4.70 2.79 -30.61
C ALA A 505 4.96 2.25 -29.19
N ALA A 506 4.89 3.11 -28.16
CA ALA A 506 5.03 2.69 -26.77
C ALA A 506 3.94 1.69 -26.35
N ARG A 507 2.67 1.98 -26.66
CA ARG A 507 1.53 1.08 -26.36
C ARG A 507 1.61 -0.24 -27.14
N GLU A 508 2.09 -0.22 -28.39
CA GLU A 508 2.24 -1.42 -29.21
C GLU A 508 3.29 -2.38 -28.65
N LYS A 509 4.43 -1.86 -28.15
CA LYS A 509 5.44 -2.68 -27.48
C LYS A 509 4.86 -3.44 -26.28
N GLY A 510 4.06 -2.77 -25.46
CA GLY A 510 3.39 -3.41 -24.33
C GLY A 510 2.43 -4.52 -24.77
N ARG A 511 1.63 -4.27 -25.82
CA ARG A 511 0.73 -5.28 -26.41
C ARG A 511 1.47 -6.50 -26.95
N ARG A 512 2.60 -6.30 -27.64
CA ARG A 512 3.42 -7.39 -28.21
C ARG A 512 3.95 -8.36 -27.15
N LEU A 513 4.28 -7.87 -25.96
CA LEU A 513 4.71 -8.74 -24.86
C LEU A 513 3.57 -9.55 -24.25
N GLN A 514 2.34 -9.09 -24.40
CA GLN A 514 1.14 -9.72 -23.84
C GLN A 514 0.48 -10.71 -24.80
N SER A 515 0.57 -10.48 -26.12
CA SER A 515 0.05 -11.41 -27.15
C SER A 515 0.71 -12.79 -27.15
N TRP A 516 1.89 -12.93 -26.53
CA TRP A 516 2.57 -14.22 -26.29
C TRP A 516 1.84 -15.18 -25.35
N LEU A 517 0.68 -14.80 -24.79
CA LEU A 517 -0.21 -15.69 -24.02
C LEU A 517 -1.27 -16.39 -24.90
N GLN A 518 -1.42 -16.01 -26.18
CA GLN A 518 -2.44 -16.54 -27.08
C GLN A 518 -1.87 -17.43 -28.21
N SER A 519 -0.55 -17.63 -28.24
CA SER A 519 0.20 -18.49 -29.15
C SER A 519 1.01 -19.50 -28.36
#